data_AF-A0A6B0VBL0-F1
#
_entry.id   AF-A0A6B0VBL0-F1
#
_cell.length_a   1.000
_cell.length_b   1.000
_cell.length_c   1.000
_cell.angle_alpha   90.00
_cell.angle_beta   90.00
_cell.angle_gamma   90.00
#
_symmetry.space_group_name_H-M   'P 1'
#
loop_
_entity.id
_entity.type
_entity.pdbx_description
1 polymer ?
#
loop_
_entity_poly.entity_id
_entity_poly.type
_entity_poly.pdbx_seq_one_letter_code
_entity_poly.pdbx_strand_id
1 'polypeptide(L)'
;MPTCLKSGAHPLLLSCFGLLLAITTTAASTAQDGTPVDISEVLDAVHGKMYNFQFKSLEAVIFTDSPATCLIIQFLYSEEEANSFAEVWIYFKTNDGKRHVDTIPLRFTEETGKELRFEIPESSKNGHMFKEAAFQAFQYSNCYILKASLNTECFIIVLPTSSSISRANECVPQAELVKCKYENYQVSEDLKCLEYEEVHAVPEAPEVPNSAPNVVNEANAQSSSDSSSDNMPLDERHYLLQRYQDFPRGLSYSTLQLVYSSLEDDPSRICMFTYRPNENPPEHGKLHMLTTYHNQKDFIIHDFYPKPADGRDPAYKTRARIYRNGKFYETWVIFTDRKRCTILRTPGYNDLCELFTAGHRTSGSLNNYCFFIYTMYCKEPAKKFTSLGDCWPPARQPNP
;
A
#
# COMPACT_ATOMS: atom_id res chain seq x y z
N MET A 1 84.94 -8.46 -39.16
CA MET A 1 83.88 -9.32 -39.74
C MET A 1 84.20 -10.77 -39.38
N PRO A 2 83.23 -11.67 -39.19
CA PRO A 2 81.79 -11.54 -38.94
C PRO A 2 81.48 -12.04 -37.49
N THR A 3 80.28 -12.24 -36.93
CA THR A 3 79.02 -12.82 -37.42
C THR A 3 77.93 -12.58 -36.37
N CYS A 4 76.69 -12.49 -36.84
CA CYS A 4 75.48 -12.24 -36.07
C CYS A 4 74.92 -13.47 -35.30
N LEU A 5 73.98 -13.14 -34.39
CA LEU A 5 72.62 -13.70 -34.23
C LEU A 5 72.33 -14.85 -33.23
N LYS A 6 71.37 -14.52 -32.33
CA LYS A 6 70.21 -15.27 -31.80
C LYS A 6 70.22 -15.77 -30.35
N SER A 7 69.32 -15.13 -29.59
CA SER A 7 68.14 -15.71 -28.91
C SER A 7 68.34 -16.69 -27.75
N GLY A 8 67.74 -16.38 -26.60
CA GLY A 8 67.47 -17.32 -25.51
C GLY A 8 66.81 -16.64 -24.33
N ALA A 9 65.59 -17.05 -23.99
CA ALA A 9 64.72 -16.47 -22.97
C ALA A 9 65.20 -16.70 -21.52
N HIS A 10 64.95 -15.70 -20.67
CA HIS A 10 64.48 -15.66 -19.24
C HIS A 10 65.00 -16.70 -18.20
N PRO A 11 64.86 -16.50 -16.85
CA PRO A 11 64.05 -15.51 -16.10
C PRO A 11 64.74 -14.93 -14.82
N LEU A 12 63.91 -14.27 -13.98
CA LEU A 12 63.96 -14.15 -12.51
C LEU A 12 64.35 -12.79 -11.90
N LEU A 13 63.30 -12.05 -11.52
CA LEU A 13 62.98 -11.60 -10.16
C LEU A 13 64.10 -10.94 -9.34
N LEU A 14 63.93 -9.65 -9.01
CA LEU A 14 63.73 -9.18 -7.61
C LEU A 14 63.76 -7.64 -7.50
N SER A 15 62.84 -7.16 -6.64
CA SER A 15 62.98 -6.00 -5.73
C SER A 15 63.04 -4.60 -6.37
N CYS A 16 61.95 -3.82 -6.39
CA CYS A 16 61.41 -3.01 -5.27
C CYS A 16 62.38 -1.95 -4.69
N PHE A 17 61.81 -0.75 -4.50
CA PHE A 17 62.35 0.56 -4.08
C PHE A 17 62.86 1.45 -5.22
N GLY A 18 62.33 2.64 -5.50
CA GLY A 18 61.24 3.41 -4.89
C GLY A 18 61.29 4.80 -5.50
N LEU A 19 60.25 5.20 -6.25
CA LEU A 19 60.06 6.57 -6.69
C LEU A 19 58.76 7.07 -6.07
N LEU A 20 58.90 7.80 -4.95
CA LEU A 20 57.81 8.55 -4.34
C LEU A 20 57.49 9.76 -5.23
N LEU A 21 56.56 9.59 -6.17
CA LEU A 21 55.78 10.69 -6.71
C LEU A 21 54.60 10.91 -5.79
N ALA A 22 54.64 12.03 -5.06
CA ALA A 22 53.52 12.54 -4.30
C ALA A 22 52.35 12.82 -5.26
N ILE A 23 51.38 11.91 -5.30
CA ILE A 23 50.05 12.20 -5.84
C ILE A 23 49.23 12.69 -4.65
N THR A 24 49.05 14.01 -4.55
CA THR A 24 47.95 14.56 -3.78
C THR A 24 46.66 14.15 -4.47
N THR A 25 46.11 13.01 -4.09
CA THR A 25 44.72 12.65 -4.36
C THR A 25 43.83 13.54 -3.50
N THR A 26 43.62 14.78 -3.94
CA THR A 26 42.36 15.47 -3.63
C THR A 26 41.26 14.68 -4.32
N ALA A 27 40.73 13.67 -3.63
CA ALA A 27 39.39 13.17 -3.91
C ALA A 27 38.43 14.31 -3.55
N ALA A 28 38.25 15.25 -4.48
CA ALA A 28 37.05 16.05 -4.51
C ALA A 28 35.91 15.04 -4.72
N SER A 29 35.21 14.70 -3.65
CA SER A 29 33.89 14.08 -3.75
C SER A 29 33.03 15.09 -4.51
N THR A 30 32.99 14.97 -5.84
CA THR A 30 31.96 15.61 -6.64
C THR A 30 30.65 15.10 -6.06
N ALA A 31 29.93 15.97 -5.35
CA ALA A 31 28.59 15.65 -4.88
C ALA A 31 27.82 15.14 -6.10
N GLN A 32 27.37 13.88 -6.04
CA GLN A 32 26.48 13.36 -7.07
C GLN A 32 25.21 14.18 -6.98
N ASP A 33 24.97 15.04 -7.97
CA ASP A 33 23.67 15.68 -8.14
C ASP A 33 22.64 14.59 -8.44
N GLY A 34 21.47 14.68 -7.79
CA GLY A 34 20.40 13.71 -7.99
C GLY A 34 19.88 13.73 -9.42
N THR A 35 19.53 12.55 -9.94
CA THR A 35 18.96 12.41 -11.27
C THR A 35 17.47 12.75 -11.20
N PRO A 36 16.95 13.71 -11.98
CA PRO A 36 15.50 13.92 -12.08
C PRO A 36 14.81 12.65 -12.57
N VAL A 37 13.71 12.26 -11.93
CA VAL A 37 12.91 11.07 -12.28
C VAL A 37 11.44 11.42 -12.42
N ASP A 38 10.69 10.59 -13.13
CA ASP A 38 9.24 10.75 -13.27
C ASP A 38 8.53 10.46 -11.94
N ILE A 39 7.44 11.18 -11.68
CA ILE A 39 6.63 10.98 -10.48
C ILE A 39 6.00 9.60 -10.45
N SER A 40 5.57 9.06 -11.60
CA SER A 40 5.00 7.71 -11.68
C SER A 40 5.99 6.65 -11.19
N GLU A 41 7.25 6.75 -11.60
CA GLU A 41 8.32 5.85 -11.15
C GLU A 41 8.50 5.90 -9.62
N VAL A 42 8.52 7.09 -9.05
CA VAL A 42 8.62 7.24 -7.59
C VAL A 42 7.40 6.65 -6.90
N LEU A 43 6.19 6.99 -7.36
CA LEU A 43 4.95 6.52 -6.76
C LEU A 43 4.81 5.00 -6.84
N ASP A 44 5.19 4.37 -7.95
CA ASP A 44 5.27 2.92 -8.07
C ASP A 44 6.25 2.31 -7.07
N ALA A 45 7.42 2.92 -6.91
CA ALA A 45 8.45 2.43 -6.01
C ALA A 45 8.10 2.59 -4.52
N VAL A 46 7.31 3.61 -4.16
CA VAL A 46 6.90 3.89 -2.78
C VAL A 46 5.50 3.42 -2.44
N HIS A 47 4.71 2.99 -3.44
CA HIS A 47 3.33 2.53 -3.27
C HIS A 47 3.21 1.50 -2.15
N GLY A 48 2.30 1.75 -1.21
CA GLY A 48 1.96 0.84 -0.12
C GLY A 48 3.04 0.72 0.98
N LYS A 49 4.26 1.24 0.76
CA LYS A 49 5.32 1.27 1.77
C LYS A 49 4.98 2.29 2.85
N MET A 50 5.29 1.91 4.09
CA MET A 50 5.11 2.77 5.27
C MET A 50 6.45 3.41 5.62
N TYR A 51 6.39 4.68 6.00
CA TYR A 51 7.55 5.51 6.27
C TYR A 51 7.44 6.12 7.66
N ASN A 52 8.28 5.67 8.59
CA ASN A 52 8.36 6.21 9.95
C ASN A 52 9.14 7.51 9.93
N PHE A 53 8.54 8.57 10.45
CA PHE A 53 9.22 9.84 10.66
C PHE A 53 10.39 9.65 11.64
N GLN A 54 11.56 10.16 11.27
CA GLN A 54 12.77 10.07 12.10
C GLN A 54 13.13 11.41 12.71
N PHE A 55 13.34 12.41 11.87
CA PHE A 55 13.74 13.75 12.30
C PHE A 55 13.44 14.78 11.22
N LYS A 56 13.45 16.04 11.65
CA LYS A 56 13.24 17.23 10.82
C LYS A 56 14.30 18.27 11.13
N SER A 57 14.59 19.13 10.16
CA SER A 57 15.31 20.39 10.40
C SER A 57 14.40 21.57 10.75
N LEU A 58 13.08 21.32 10.85
CA LEU A 58 12.01 22.30 11.07
C LEU A 58 11.47 22.27 12.51
N GLU A 59 10.84 23.35 12.98
CA GLU A 59 10.07 23.35 14.22
C GLU A 59 8.70 22.64 14.08
N ALA A 60 8.10 22.64 12.89
CA ALA A 60 6.85 21.95 12.53
C ALA A 60 7.09 20.81 11.51
N VAL A 61 6.21 19.80 11.45
CA VAL A 61 6.29 18.74 10.42
C VAL A 61 5.51 19.24 9.19
N ILE A 62 6.01 19.00 7.97
CA ILE A 62 5.38 19.35 6.69
C ILE A 62 3.89 18.93 6.69
N PHE A 63 3.61 17.74 7.20
CA PHE A 63 2.30 17.12 7.18
C PHE A 63 1.47 17.33 8.46
N THR A 64 2.02 17.90 9.55
CA THR A 64 1.24 18.16 10.77
C THR A 64 1.90 19.18 11.72
N ASP A 65 1.13 20.14 12.22
CA ASP A 65 1.58 21.10 13.25
C ASP A 65 1.42 20.52 14.66
N SER A 66 0.73 19.38 14.80
CA SER A 66 0.51 18.79 16.11
C SER A 66 1.79 18.11 16.61
N PRO A 67 2.16 18.29 17.90
CA PRO A 67 3.23 17.51 18.50
C PRO A 67 2.81 16.04 18.52
N ALA A 68 3.28 15.31 17.51
CA ALA A 68 3.01 13.90 17.35
C ALA A 68 4.04 13.10 18.15
N THR A 69 3.58 12.21 19.02
CA THR A 69 4.44 11.22 19.68
C THR A 69 4.91 10.15 18.71
N CYS A 70 4.20 10.00 17.59
CA CYS A 70 4.54 9.09 16.51
C CYS A 70 3.88 9.56 15.20
N LEU A 71 4.57 9.40 14.07
CA LEU A 71 4.14 9.80 12.73
C LEU A 71 4.62 8.79 11.68
N ILE A 72 3.68 8.30 10.86
CA ILE A 72 3.94 7.44 9.69
C ILE A 72 3.26 8.04 8.48
N ILE A 73 3.92 8.01 7.32
CA ILE A 73 3.27 8.29 6.04
C ILE A 73 3.23 7.07 5.13
N GLN A 74 2.23 7.01 4.26
CA GLN A 74 2.07 5.98 3.24
C GLN A 74 1.61 6.62 1.94
N PHE A 75 2.31 6.34 0.85
CA PHE A 75 1.88 6.74 -0.48
C PHE A 75 1.03 5.63 -1.09
N LEU A 76 -0.11 6.00 -1.63
CA LEU A 76 -0.97 5.11 -2.41
C LEU A 76 -1.16 5.72 -3.78
N TYR A 77 -1.03 4.86 -4.79
CA TYR A 77 -0.98 5.23 -6.20
C TYR A 77 -1.61 4.14 -7.03
N SER A 78 -2.40 4.52 -8.02
CA SER A 78 -2.91 3.60 -9.04
C SER A 78 -2.94 4.30 -10.38
N GLU A 79 -2.22 3.75 -11.35
CA GLU A 79 -2.18 4.23 -12.72
C GLU A 79 -3.31 3.60 -13.54
N GLU A 80 -4.18 4.44 -14.11
CA GLU A 80 -5.19 4.02 -15.08
C GLU A 80 -5.48 5.13 -16.07
N GLU A 81 -4.80 5.10 -17.23
CA GLU A 81 -5.07 5.96 -18.39
C GLU A 81 -5.47 7.39 -17.95
N ALA A 82 -6.70 7.83 -18.26
CA ALA A 82 -7.17 9.19 -17.97
C ALA A 82 -7.53 9.50 -16.50
N ASN A 83 -7.47 8.54 -15.57
CA ASN A 83 -8.01 8.67 -14.21
C ASN A 83 -7.08 8.13 -13.11
N SER A 84 -5.78 8.21 -13.31
CA SER A 84 -4.83 7.84 -12.29
C SER A 84 -5.09 8.61 -10.98
N PHE A 85 -4.92 7.95 -9.83
CA PHE A 85 -5.11 8.58 -8.53
C PHE A 85 -3.89 8.35 -7.64
N ALA A 86 -3.59 9.33 -6.81
CA ALA A 86 -2.58 9.23 -5.78
C ALA A 86 -3.05 9.95 -4.51
N GLU A 87 -2.64 9.43 -3.35
CA GLU A 87 -2.91 10.05 -2.06
C GLU A 87 -1.80 9.70 -1.06
N VAL A 88 -1.55 10.60 -0.12
CA VAL A 88 -0.68 10.35 1.04
C VAL A 88 -1.55 10.21 2.26
N TRP A 89 -1.34 9.11 2.97
CA TRP A 89 -1.95 8.86 4.26
C TRP A 89 -0.94 9.19 5.35
N ILE A 90 -1.41 9.92 6.35
CA ILE A 90 -0.61 10.39 7.47
C ILE A 90 -1.23 9.82 8.72
N TYR A 91 -0.55 8.88 9.34
CA TYR A 91 -0.96 8.25 10.59
C TYR A 91 -0.16 8.87 11.72
N PHE A 92 -0.83 9.41 12.74
CA PHE A 92 -0.11 10.01 13.87
C PHE A 92 -0.83 9.83 15.19
N LYS A 93 -0.05 9.99 16.28
CA LYS A 93 -0.56 10.01 17.64
C LYS A 93 -0.25 11.33 18.31
N THR A 94 -1.26 11.94 18.92
CA THR A 94 -1.10 13.15 19.74
C THR A 94 -0.59 12.81 21.14
N ASN A 95 -0.18 13.83 21.90
CA ASN A 95 0.34 13.67 23.26
C ASN A 95 -0.65 13.03 24.25
N ASP A 96 -1.95 13.09 23.98
CA ASP A 96 -3.00 12.42 24.76
C ASP A 96 -3.17 10.93 24.39
N GLY A 97 -2.32 10.41 23.50
CA GLY A 97 -2.32 9.02 23.04
C GLY A 97 -3.38 8.71 21.98
N LYS A 98 -4.20 9.70 21.59
CA LYS A 98 -5.21 9.49 20.53
C LYS A 98 -4.55 9.34 19.17
N ARG A 99 -5.12 8.45 18.37
CA ARG A 99 -4.71 8.18 17.00
C ARG A 99 -5.52 9.05 16.04
N HIS A 100 -4.84 9.53 15.02
CA HIS A 100 -5.41 10.36 13.97
C HIS A 100 -4.89 9.89 12.62
N VAL A 101 -5.73 10.04 11.59
CA VAL A 101 -5.38 9.74 10.21
C VAL A 101 -5.87 10.86 9.31
N ASP A 102 -4.93 11.47 8.60
CA ASP A 102 -5.20 12.47 7.58
C ASP A 102 -4.87 11.89 6.20
N THR A 103 -5.64 12.28 5.19
CA THR A 103 -5.41 11.87 3.80
C THR A 103 -5.28 13.12 2.95
N ILE A 104 -4.15 13.24 2.25
CA ILE A 104 -3.89 14.34 1.31
C ILE A 104 -3.98 13.78 -0.11
N PRO A 105 -4.97 14.21 -0.92
CA PRO A 105 -5.01 13.84 -2.32
C PRO A 105 -3.82 14.46 -3.06
N LEU A 106 -3.26 13.68 -3.98
CA LEU A 106 -2.15 14.07 -4.83
C LEU A 106 -2.64 14.24 -6.26
N ARG A 107 -2.22 15.33 -6.92
CA ARG A 107 -2.45 15.54 -8.35
C ARG A 107 -1.14 15.50 -9.10
N PHE A 108 -1.15 14.78 -10.21
CA PHE A 108 -0.09 14.80 -11.21
C PHE A 108 -0.80 14.64 -12.56
N THR A 109 -0.33 15.34 -13.59
CA THR A 109 -0.87 15.17 -14.95
C THR A 109 0.15 14.41 -15.78
N GLU A 110 -0.31 13.48 -16.62
CA GLU A 110 0.55 12.79 -17.61
C GLU A 110 1.30 13.80 -18.50
N GLU A 111 0.69 14.95 -18.81
CA GLU A 111 1.32 16.01 -19.61
C GLU A 111 2.53 16.65 -18.94
N THR A 112 2.61 16.62 -17.59
CA THR A 112 3.76 17.15 -16.87
C THR A 112 4.70 16.07 -16.38
N GLY A 113 4.21 14.95 -15.80
CA GLY A 113 4.98 13.78 -15.27
C GLY A 113 6.08 14.11 -14.24
N LYS A 114 6.44 15.37 -14.12
CA LYS A 114 7.65 15.89 -13.46
C LYS A 114 7.34 16.49 -12.10
N GLU A 115 6.07 16.75 -11.81
CA GLU A 115 5.64 17.43 -10.60
C GLU A 115 4.47 16.70 -9.92
N LEU A 116 4.65 16.45 -8.62
CA LEU A 116 3.64 15.91 -7.72
C LEU A 116 3.05 17.05 -6.90
N ARG A 117 1.77 17.35 -7.10
CA ARG A 117 1.06 18.42 -6.39
C ARG A 117 0.34 17.86 -5.17
N PHE A 118 0.67 18.41 -4.01
CA PHE A 118 -0.04 18.17 -2.77
C PHE A 118 -1.10 19.25 -2.61
N GLU A 119 -2.37 18.86 -2.50
CA GLU A 119 -3.48 19.76 -2.23
C GLU A 119 -4.03 19.47 -0.84
N ILE A 120 -3.74 20.35 0.11
CA ILE A 120 -4.16 20.17 1.50
C ILE A 120 -5.61 20.64 1.64
N PRO A 121 -6.56 19.77 2.05
CA PRO A 121 -7.96 20.14 2.15
C PRO A 121 -8.19 21.35 3.05
N GLU A 122 -9.13 22.24 2.70
CA GLU A 122 -9.43 23.42 3.54
C GLU A 122 -9.97 23.05 4.93
N SER A 123 -10.50 21.83 5.09
CA SER A 123 -11.02 21.31 6.36
C SER A 123 -9.94 20.88 7.36
N SER A 124 -8.69 20.65 6.94
CA SER A 124 -7.57 20.44 7.85
C SER A 124 -7.14 21.78 8.45
N LYS A 125 -7.95 22.26 9.41
CA LYS A 125 -7.64 23.48 10.17
C LYS A 125 -6.48 23.19 11.12
N ASN A 126 -5.41 23.96 10.96
CA ASN A 126 -4.22 24.06 11.80
C ASN A 126 -3.26 22.88 11.57
N GLY A 127 -2.18 23.08 10.81
CA GLY A 127 -1.31 21.94 10.58
C GLY A 127 -0.17 22.07 9.60
N HIS A 128 -0.39 22.79 8.50
CA HIS A 128 0.37 22.49 7.31
C HIS A 128 1.11 23.72 6.81
N MET A 129 2.35 23.51 6.42
CA MET A 129 3.22 24.60 5.98
C MET A 129 2.82 25.20 4.62
N PHE A 130 1.97 24.52 3.86
CA PHE A 130 1.45 25.02 2.58
C PHE A 130 0.00 24.60 2.38
N LYS A 131 -0.73 25.30 1.52
CA LYS A 131 -2.06 24.87 1.04
C LYS A 131 -1.95 24.02 -0.23
N GLU A 132 -1.06 24.42 -1.13
CA GLU A 132 -0.68 23.68 -2.33
C GLU A 132 0.84 23.74 -2.49
N ALA A 133 1.45 22.63 -2.91
CA ALA A 133 2.86 22.59 -3.25
C ALA A 133 3.15 21.59 -4.37
N ALA A 134 3.93 22.02 -5.36
CA ALA A 134 4.42 21.17 -6.44
C ALA A 134 5.85 20.69 -6.13
N PHE A 135 6.01 19.38 -6.01
CA PHE A 135 7.29 18.74 -5.74
C PHE A 135 7.83 18.07 -6.99
N GLN A 136 9.11 18.26 -7.26
CA GLN A 136 9.87 17.53 -8.27
C GLN A 136 10.59 16.35 -7.63
N ALA A 137 10.65 15.22 -8.34
CA ALA A 137 11.33 14.04 -7.86
C ALA A 137 12.77 13.93 -8.38
N PHE A 138 13.67 13.52 -7.48
CA PHE A 138 15.04 13.19 -7.82
C PHE A 138 15.43 11.86 -7.18
N GLN A 139 16.12 11.03 -7.94
CA GLN A 139 16.72 9.80 -7.45
C GLN A 139 18.18 10.04 -7.08
N TYR A 140 18.52 9.62 -5.87
CA TYR A 140 19.88 9.40 -5.42
C TYR A 140 20.06 7.91 -5.18
N SER A 141 21.31 7.42 -5.27
CA SER A 141 21.70 6.00 -5.14
C SER A 141 20.64 5.06 -4.54
N ASN A 142 20.23 5.29 -3.28
CA ASN A 142 19.22 4.46 -2.59
C ASN A 142 18.04 5.24 -1.97
N CYS A 143 17.73 6.44 -2.47
CA CYS A 143 16.62 7.26 -1.99
C CYS A 143 15.96 8.04 -3.12
N TYR A 144 14.67 8.25 -3.00
CA TYR A 144 13.98 9.31 -3.71
C TYR A 144 13.89 10.53 -2.82
N ILE A 145 14.00 11.72 -3.41
CA ILE A 145 13.63 12.96 -2.74
C ILE A 145 12.52 13.65 -3.51
N LEU A 146 11.56 14.20 -2.79
CA LEU A 146 10.59 15.15 -3.31
C LEU A 146 11.06 16.54 -2.90
N LYS A 147 11.31 17.42 -3.86
CA LYS A 147 11.83 18.77 -3.63
C LYS A 147 10.87 19.83 -4.15
N ALA A 148 10.54 20.82 -3.32
CA ALA A 148 9.71 21.97 -3.70
C ALA A 148 10.36 23.29 -3.27
N SER A 149 10.03 24.36 -3.98
CA SER A 149 10.38 25.73 -3.58
C SER A 149 9.09 26.51 -3.35
N LEU A 150 8.83 26.93 -2.11
CA LEU A 150 7.64 27.69 -1.73
C LEU A 150 8.07 29.01 -1.07
N ASN A 151 7.60 30.15 -1.58
CA ASN A 151 7.87 31.47 -1.00
C ASN A 151 9.36 31.72 -0.67
N THR A 152 10.26 31.36 -1.59
CA THR A 152 11.74 31.43 -1.46
C THR A 152 12.40 30.42 -0.52
N GLU A 153 11.61 29.61 0.20
CA GLU A 153 12.13 28.51 1.01
C GLU A 153 12.11 27.20 0.23
N CYS A 154 13.13 26.38 0.43
CA CYS A 154 13.25 25.05 -0.18
C CYS A 154 12.86 23.96 0.81
N PHE A 155 12.10 22.98 0.35
CA PHE A 155 11.61 21.84 1.13
C PHE A 155 12.00 20.52 0.47
N ILE A 156 12.46 19.57 1.28
CA ILE A 156 12.83 18.22 0.84
C ILE A 156 12.13 17.17 1.72
N ILE A 157 11.46 16.21 1.09
CA ILE A 157 11.02 14.98 1.75
C ILE A 157 11.91 13.85 1.24
N VAL A 158 12.58 13.16 2.16
CA VAL A 158 13.47 12.03 1.82
C VAL A 158 12.73 10.72 2.03
N LEU A 159 12.64 9.92 0.96
CA LEU A 159 11.97 8.62 0.90
C LEU A 159 12.99 7.53 0.56
N PRO A 160 13.54 6.81 1.56
CA PRO A 160 14.46 5.72 1.29
C PRO A 160 13.82 4.57 0.52
N THR A 161 14.62 3.88 -0.30
CA THR A 161 14.14 2.71 -1.05
C THR A 161 14.24 1.40 -0.25
N SER A 162 15.03 1.40 0.83
CA SER A 162 15.34 0.25 1.70
C SER A 162 15.22 0.60 3.18
N SER A 163 14.87 -0.40 4.02
CA SER A 163 14.83 -0.30 5.49
C SER A 163 16.21 -0.16 6.14
N SER A 164 17.27 -0.56 5.43
CA SER A 164 18.66 -0.41 5.87
C SER A 164 19.12 1.06 5.95
N ILE A 165 18.33 1.98 5.42
CA ILE A 165 18.64 3.41 5.36
C ILE A 165 17.77 4.13 6.38
N SER A 166 18.42 4.71 7.37
CA SER A 166 17.74 5.36 8.49
C SER A 166 17.91 6.88 8.51
N ARG A 167 18.91 7.39 7.77
CA ARG A 167 19.24 8.82 7.77
C ARG A 167 19.33 9.38 6.35
N ALA A 168 18.79 10.58 6.17
CA ALA A 168 18.81 11.28 4.88
C ALA A 168 20.22 11.43 4.30
N ASN A 169 21.22 11.68 5.14
CA ASN A 169 22.60 11.90 4.70
C ASN A 169 23.34 10.61 4.29
N GLU A 170 22.74 9.43 4.49
CA GLU A 170 23.25 8.16 3.97
C GLU A 170 23.06 8.05 2.44
N CYS A 171 22.17 8.86 1.86
CA CYS A 171 21.86 8.83 0.42
C CYS A 171 21.81 10.21 -0.25
N VAL A 172 21.47 11.28 0.49
CA VAL A 172 21.41 12.66 -0.03
C VAL A 172 22.65 13.44 0.43
N PRO A 173 23.37 14.14 -0.46
CA PRO A 173 24.52 14.94 -0.08
C PRO A 173 24.19 16.00 0.97
N GLN A 174 25.04 16.13 2.00
CA GLN A 174 24.84 17.12 3.08
C GLN A 174 24.74 18.56 2.55
N ALA A 175 25.44 18.88 1.47
CA ALA A 175 25.38 20.20 0.83
C ALA A 175 23.99 20.56 0.31
N GLU A 176 23.15 19.55 0.00
CA GLU A 176 21.77 19.75 -0.42
C GLU A 176 20.84 19.89 0.80
N LEU A 177 21.03 19.03 1.81
CA LEU A 177 20.26 19.05 3.06
C LEU A 177 20.46 20.33 3.88
N VAL A 178 21.61 20.99 3.80
CA VAL A 178 21.88 22.25 4.52
C VAL A 178 21.20 23.45 3.85
N LYS A 179 20.92 23.39 2.55
CA LYS A 179 20.30 24.49 1.79
C LYS A 179 18.78 24.52 1.94
N CYS A 180 18.18 23.39 2.30
CA CYS A 180 16.73 23.21 2.33
C CYS A 180 16.26 22.76 3.70
N LYS A 181 15.03 23.14 4.05
CA LYS A 181 14.30 22.51 5.15
C LYS A 181 13.95 21.09 4.71
N TYR A 182 14.07 20.10 5.59
CA TYR A 182 13.82 18.72 5.20
C TYR A 182 13.23 17.85 6.30
N GLU A 183 12.52 16.83 5.84
CA GLU A 183 12.04 15.71 6.64
C GLU A 183 12.67 14.42 6.19
N ASN A 184 13.11 13.64 7.18
CA ASN A 184 13.66 12.33 6.94
C ASN A 184 12.73 11.25 7.48
N TYR A 185 12.51 10.26 6.62
CA TYR A 185 11.75 9.07 6.94
C TYR A 185 12.62 7.83 6.84
N GLN A 186 12.19 6.74 7.48
CA GLN A 186 12.76 5.41 7.34
C GLN A 186 11.66 4.45 6.90
N VAL A 187 11.97 3.51 6.00
CA VAL A 187 11.02 2.44 5.66
C VAL A 187 10.70 1.65 6.93
N SER A 188 9.42 1.62 7.29
CA SER A 188 8.92 1.02 8.52
C SER A 188 8.77 -0.48 8.37
N GLU A 189 9.67 -1.25 8.98
CA GLU A 189 9.43 -2.67 9.29
C GLU A 189 8.59 -2.82 10.57
N ASP A 190 8.61 -1.80 11.43
CA ASP A 190 7.97 -1.81 12.75
C ASP A 190 6.81 -0.80 12.80
N LEU A 191 5.60 -1.33 12.77
CA LEU A 191 4.35 -0.57 12.68
C LEU A 191 3.83 -0.10 14.06
N LYS A 192 4.73 0.07 15.04
CA LYS A 192 4.45 0.51 16.42
C LYS A 192 3.49 1.69 16.55
N CYS A 193 3.50 2.62 15.60
CA CYS A 193 2.57 3.75 15.60
C CYS A 193 1.11 3.32 15.58
N LEU A 194 0.82 2.31 14.76
CA LEU A 194 -0.52 1.78 14.52
C LEU A 194 -0.89 0.70 15.54
N GLU A 195 0.09 0.19 16.30
CA GLU A 195 -0.10 -0.83 17.31
C GLU A 195 -0.82 -2.07 16.77
N TYR A 196 -0.36 -2.62 15.65
CA TYR A 196 -0.97 -3.82 15.10
C TYR A 196 -0.99 -4.99 16.10
N GLU A 197 -2.00 -5.83 15.97
CA GLU A 197 -2.09 -7.15 16.56
C GLU A 197 -1.97 -8.19 15.44
N GLU A 198 -0.95 -9.04 15.52
CA GLU A 198 -0.80 -10.14 14.58
C GLU A 198 -1.63 -11.33 15.08
N VAL A 199 -2.53 -11.79 14.23
CA VAL A 199 -3.41 -12.93 14.51
C VAL A 199 -3.10 -14.04 13.53
N HIS A 200 -2.91 -15.24 14.06
CA HIS A 200 -2.60 -16.42 13.24
C HIS A 200 -3.81 -17.33 13.18
N ALA A 201 -4.13 -17.81 11.98
CA ALA A 201 -5.07 -18.89 11.84
C ALA A 201 -4.47 -20.13 12.51
N VAL A 202 -5.22 -20.75 13.42
CA VAL A 202 -4.84 -22.07 13.93
C VAL A 202 -4.80 -23.00 12.70
N PRO A 203 -3.67 -23.66 12.42
CA PRO A 203 -3.59 -24.62 11.33
C PRO A 203 -4.71 -25.64 11.52
N GLU A 204 -5.54 -25.83 10.50
CA GLU A 204 -6.42 -26.99 10.47
C GLU A 204 -5.52 -28.21 10.63
N ALA A 205 -5.77 -29.01 11.69
CA ALA A 205 -5.10 -30.29 11.83
C ALA A 205 -5.30 -31.05 10.51
N PRO A 206 -4.27 -31.73 9.97
CA PRO A 206 -4.42 -32.49 8.74
C PRO A 206 -5.63 -33.39 8.91
N GLU A 207 -6.62 -33.22 8.03
CA GLU A 207 -7.82 -34.05 8.04
C GLU A 207 -7.35 -35.50 8.02
N VAL A 208 -7.54 -36.19 9.14
CA VAL A 208 -7.52 -37.65 9.12
C VAL A 208 -8.60 -38.02 8.11
N PRO A 209 -8.29 -38.82 7.07
CA PRO A 209 -9.28 -39.21 6.08
C PRO A 209 -10.32 -40.08 6.79
N ASN A 210 -11.32 -39.44 7.38
CA ASN A 210 -12.50 -40.11 7.87
C ASN A 210 -13.25 -40.50 6.60
N SER A 211 -13.21 -41.79 6.33
CA SER A 211 -13.96 -42.50 5.30
C SER A 211 -15.47 -42.29 5.50
N ALA A 212 -15.97 -41.12 5.14
CA ALA A 212 -17.37 -40.80 4.95
C ALA A 212 -17.40 -39.51 4.11
N PRO A 213 -17.86 -39.55 2.85
CA PRO A 213 -18.00 -38.34 2.05
C PRO A 213 -19.14 -37.50 2.66
N ASN A 214 -18.82 -36.49 3.46
CA ASN A 214 -19.68 -35.31 3.59
C ASN A 214 -19.46 -34.45 2.35
N VAL A 215 -19.94 -34.97 1.21
CA VAL A 215 -20.08 -34.20 -0.01
C VAL A 215 -21.22 -33.21 0.25
N VAL A 216 -20.87 -32.05 0.77
CA VAL A 216 -21.66 -30.85 0.48
C VAL A 216 -21.43 -30.63 -1.02
N ASN A 217 -22.43 -31.03 -1.81
CA ASN A 217 -22.40 -30.93 -3.26
C ASN A 217 -22.31 -29.45 -3.71
N GLU A 218 -21.14 -28.83 -3.65
CA GLU A 218 -20.85 -27.62 -4.46
C GLU A 218 -20.76 -27.97 -5.96
N ALA A 219 -20.65 -29.27 -6.29
CA ALA A 219 -20.68 -29.80 -7.64
C ALA A 219 -22.09 -29.89 -8.29
N ASN A 220 -23.19 -29.62 -7.55
CA ASN A 220 -24.54 -29.65 -8.11
C ASN A 220 -24.98 -28.33 -8.78
N ALA A 221 -24.09 -27.35 -8.96
CA ALA A 221 -24.32 -26.25 -9.90
C ALA A 221 -24.01 -26.63 -11.36
N GLN A 222 -23.67 -27.90 -11.63
CA GLN A 222 -23.55 -28.47 -12.97
C GLN A 222 -24.68 -29.50 -13.23
N SER A 223 -25.94 -29.06 -13.12
CA SER A 223 -27.08 -29.68 -13.82
C SER A 223 -28.38 -28.91 -13.57
N SER A 224 -28.49 -27.73 -14.17
CA SER A 224 -29.78 -27.21 -14.66
C SER A 224 -29.50 -26.15 -15.72
N SER A 225 -28.89 -26.58 -16.82
CA SER A 225 -29.01 -25.90 -18.11
C SER A 225 -30.43 -26.10 -18.65
N ASP A 226 -31.44 -25.63 -17.91
CA ASP A 226 -32.85 -25.55 -18.31
C ASP A 226 -33.61 -24.64 -17.33
N SER A 227 -33.28 -23.35 -17.33
CA SER A 227 -34.32 -22.33 -17.18
C SER A 227 -33.93 -21.09 -17.95
N SER A 228 -34.49 -21.01 -19.16
CA SER A 228 -34.53 -19.84 -20.00
C SER A 228 -35.27 -18.70 -19.29
N SER A 229 -34.55 -17.94 -18.48
CA SER A 229 -34.82 -16.52 -18.36
C SER A 229 -33.52 -15.79 -18.66
N ASP A 230 -33.41 -15.23 -19.85
CA ASP A 230 -32.30 -14.35 -20.29
C ASP A 230 -32.12 -13.09 -19.40
N ASN A 231 -32.93 -12.95 -18.34
CA ASN A 231 -32.99 -11.81 -17.44
C ASN A 231 -32.52 -12.08 -16.00
N MET A 232 -32.14 -13.31 -15.63
CA MET A 232 -31.59 -13.56 -14.29
C MET A 232 -30.06 -13.47 -14.29
N PRO A 233 -29.46 -12.77 -13.32
CA PRO A 233 -28.02 -12.78 -13.18
C PRO A 233 -27.51 -14.19 -12.89
N LEU A 234 -26.30 -14.48 -13.38
CA LEU A 234 -25.59 -15.72 -13.02
C LEU A 234 -25.48 -15.84 -11.51
N ASP A 235 -25.43 -17.06 -10.99
CA ASP A 235 -25.11 -17.28 -9.57
C ASP A 235 -23.81 -16.57 -9.19
N GLU A 236 -23.72 -15.99 -7.98
CA GLU A 236 -22.53 -15.23 -7.57
C GLU A 236 -21.28 -16.11 -7.53
N ARG A 237 -21.43 -17.43 -7.43
CA ARG A 237 -20.34 -18.41 -7.57
C ARG A 237 -20.42 -19.07 -8.94
N HIS A 238 -20.88 -18.46 -10.02
CA HIS A 238 -20.88 -19.14 -11.31
C HIS A 238 -19.45 -19.26 -11.88
N TYR A 239 -19.10 -20.37 -12.53
CA TYR A 239 -17.71 -20.62 -13.00
C TYR A 239 -17.23 -19.59 -14.04
N LEU A 240 -18.15 -19.03 -14.83
CA LEU A 240 -17.85 -17.96 -15.79
C LEU A 240 -17.40 -16.65 -15.12
N LEU A 241 -17.69 -16.47 -13.83
CA LEU A 241 -17.32 -15.27 -13.07
C LEU A 241 -15.92 -15.35 -12.47
N GLN A 242 -15.27 -16.51 -12.45
CA GLN A 242 -13.99 -16.74 -11.74
C GLN A 242 -12.91 -15.70 -12.03
N ARG A 243 -12.83 -15.23 -13.29
CA ARG A 243 -11.86 -14.18 -13.65
C ARG A 243 -12.08 -12.91 -12.83
N TYR A 244 -13.31 -12.55 -12.52
CA TYR A 244 -13.65 -11.39 -11.70
C TYR A 244 -13.65 -11.69 -10.21
N GLN A 245 -13.17 -12.86 -9.79
CA GLN A 245 -13.19 -13.31 -8.40
C GLN A 245 -11.79 -13.52 -7.85
N ASP A 246 -10.74 -13.14 -8.60
CA ASP A 246 -9.35 -13.29 -8.16
C ASP A 246 -9.04 -12.35 -6.99
N PHE A 247 -9.02 -12.91 -5.78
CA PHE A 247 -8.91 -12.15 -4.54
C PHE A 247 -7.58 -11.39 -4.42
N PRO A 248 -6.39 -12.01 -4.59
CA PRO A 248 -5.14 -11.28 -4.63
C PRO A 248 -5.18 -10.08 -5.59
N ARG A 249 -5.63 -10.29 -6.84
CA ARG A 249 -5.67 -9.19 -7.83
C ARG A 249 -6.61 -8.07 -7.43
N GLY A 250 -7.74 -8.38 -6.79
CA GLY A 250 -8.67 -7.37 -6.29
C GLY A 250 -8.09 -6.49 -5.18
N LEU A 251 -7.04 -6.94 -4.50
CA LEU A 251 -6.37 -6.21 -3.42
C LEU A 251 -5.03 -5.60 -3.82
N SER A 252 -4.44 -5.99 -4.96
CA SER A 252 -3.05 -5.65 -5.32
C SER A 252 -2.78 -4.18 -5.62
N TYR A 253 -3.80 -3.40 -5.98
CA TYR A 253 -3.60 -2.09 -6.60
C TYR A 253 -3.73 -0.90 -5.65
N SER A 254 -4.23 -1.12 -4.43
CA SER A 254 -4.46 -0.04 -3.48
C SER A 254 -4.91 -0.52 -2.12
N THR A 255 -4.94 0.41 -1.17
CA THR A 255 -5.70 0.26 0.06
C THR A 255 -7.19 0.46 -0.23
N LEU A 256 -8.00 -0.52 0.13
CA LEU A 256 -9.44 -0.49 -0.06
C LEU A 256 -10.16 -0.09 1.23
N GLN A 257 -11.20 0.70 1.11
CA GLN A 257 -12.02 1.16 2.24
C GLN A 257 -13.46 0.72 2.09
N LEU A 258 -14.11 0.45 3.22
CA LEU A 258 -15.50 0.03 3.23
C LEU A 258 -16.41 1.17 2.77
N VAL A 259 -17.26 0.89 1.79
CA VAL A 259 -18.27 1.82 1.29
C VAL A 259 -19.66 1.33 1.63
N TYR A 260 -19.99 0.08 1.33
CA TYR A 260 -21.29 -0.51 1.64
C TYR A 260 -21.15 -1.75 2.50
N SER A 261 -22.07 -1.92 3.45
CA SER A 261 -22.21 -3.12 4.26
C SER A 261 -23.68 -3.53 4.32
N SER A 262 -23.94 -4.83 4.20
CA SER A 262 -25.26 -5.40 4.42
C SER A 262 -25.61 -5.52 5.92
N LEU A 263 -24.68 -5.20 6.82
CA LEU A 263 -24.86 -5.24 8.27
C LEU A 263 -24.76 -3.85 8.89
N GLU A 264 -25.88 -3.37 9.44
CA GLU A 264 -26.01 -2.04 10.03
C GLU A 264 -25.12 -1.87 11.27
N ASP A 265 -25.21 -2.83 12.18
CA ASP A 265 -24.47 -2.88 13.44
C ASP A 265 -23.52 -4.08 13.45
N ASP A 266 -22.30 -3.84 12.97
CA ASP A 266 -21.19 -4.79 13.04
C ASP A 266 -20.18 -4.32 14.10
N PRO A 267 -20.00 -5.07 15.20
CA PRO A 267 -19.04 -4.73 16.26
C PRO A 267 -17.59 -5.01 15.87
N SER A 268 -17.33 -5.65 14.72
CA SER A 268 -16.00 -5.98 14.20
C SER A 268 -15.87 -5.61 12.73
N ARG A 269 -16.46 -4.48 12.35
CA ARG A 269 -16.44 -3.99 10.96
C ARG A 269 -15.02 -3.76 10.49
N ILE A 270 -14.70 -4.24 9.30
CA ILE A 270 -13.45 -3.91 8.62
C ILE A 270 -13.67 -2.61 7.86
N CYS A 271 -12.97 -1.56 8.25
CA CYS A 271 -13.05 -0.24 7.63
C CYS A 271 -12.06 -0.07 6.47
N MET A 272 -10.95 -0.81 6.50
CA MET A 272 -9.89 -0.70 5.52
C MET A 272 -9.11 -2.01 5.38
N PHE A 273 -8.67 -2.32 4.16
CA PHE A 273 -7.74 -3.39 3.81
C PHE A 273 -6.53 -2.84 3.08
N THR A 274 -5.34 -3.31 3.43
CA THR A 274 -4.13 -3.17 2.63
C THR A 274 -3.49 -4.53 2.45
N TYR A 275 -3.25 -4.93 1.21
CA TYR A 275 -2.59 -6.19 0.90
C TYR A 275 -1.11 -5.99 0.63
N ARG A 276 -0.27 -6.82 1.27
CA ARG A 276 1.18 -6.80 1.10
C ARG A 276 1.67 -8.17 0.59
N PRO A 277 1.74 -8.38 -0.73
CA PRO A 277 2.06 -9.68 -1.32
C PRO A 277 3.47 -10.19 -0.98
N ASN A 278 4.42 -9.28 -0.74
CA ASN A 278 5.84 -9.62 -0.55
C ASN A 278 6.28 -9.65 0.91
N GLU A 279 5.35 -9.50 1.87
CA GLU A 279 5.66 -9.57 3.29
C GLU A 279 5.81 -11.04 3.73
N ASN A 280 6.84 -11.36 4.51
CA ASN A 280 7.07 -12.74 4.95
C ASN A 280 5.99 -13.21 5.94
N PRO A 281 5.40 -14.42 5.76
CA PRO A 281 5.79 -15.46 4.81
C PRO A 281 5.32 -15.16 3.37
N PRO A 282 6.19 -15.40 2.37
CA PRO A 282 6.06 -14.80 1.04
C PRO A 282 5.10 -15.55 0.11
N GLU A 283 4.49 -16.68 0.53
CA GLU A 283 3.66 -17.48 -0.38
C GLU A 283 2.56 -16.61 -0.99
N HIS A 284 1.83 -15.89 -0.13
CA HIS A 284 0.75 -14.99 -0.49
C HIS A 284 0.75 -13.71 0.34
N GLY A 285 1.79 -13.43 1.15
CA GLY A 285 1.92 -12.18 1.88
C GLY A 285 0.95 -12.03 3.05
N LYS A 286 0.70 -10.77 3.46
CA LYS A 286 -0.17 -10.45 4.61
C LYS A 286 -1.30 -9.48 4.25
N LEU A 287 -2.41 -9.63 4.96
CA LEU A 287 -3.48 -8.63 5.00
C LEU A 287 -3.31 -7.76 6.24
N HIS A 288 -3.31 -6.45 6.02
CA HIS A 288 -3.37 -5.43 7.06
C HIS A 288 -4.79 -4.86 7.05
N MET A 289 -5.46 -4.90 8.19
CA MET A 289 -6.86 -4.54 8.32
C MET A 289 -7.04 -3.51 9.41
N LEU A 290 -7.85 -2.49 9.13
CA LEU A 290 -8.38 -1.59 10.14
C LEU A 290 -9.80 -2.02 10.48
N THR A 291 -10.06 -2.25 11.75
CA THR A 291 -11.31 -2.78 12.26
C THR A 291 -11.86 -1.89 13.38
N THR A 292 -13.13 -2.10 13.72
CA THR A 292 -13.79 -1.44 14.86
C THR A 292 -13.89 -2.34 16.10
N TYR A 293 -13.15 -3.45 16.13
CA TYR A 293 -13.36 -4.48 17.14
C TYR A 293 -12.82 -4.07 18.52
N HIS A 294 -13.73 -3.77 19.45
CA HIS A 294 -13.42 -3.18 20.74
C HIS A 294 -12.56 -4.04 21.68
N ASN A 295 -12.54 -5.36 21.50
CA ASN A 295 -11.78 -6.27 22.40
C ASN A 295 -10.32 -6.45 21.98
N GLN A 296 -9.89 -5.82 20.89
CA GLN A 296 -8.55 -5.92 20.32
C GLN A 296 -8.07 -4.58 19.81
N LYS A 297 -6.84 -4.55 19.30
CA LYS A 297 -6.34 -3.38 18.58
C LYS A 297 -7.12 -3.19 17.29
N ASP A 298 -7.39 -1.93 16.94
CA ASP A 298 -8.09 -1.58 15.70
C ASP A 298 -7.37 -2.15 14.47
N PHE A 299 -6.05 -2.22 14.51
CA PHE A 299 -5.20 -2.68 13.43
C PHE A 299 -4.84 -4.16 13.60
N ILE A 300 -5.30 -5.01 12.68
CA ILE A 300 -5.06 -6.45 12.68
C ILE A 300 -4.21 -6.84 11.47
N ILE A 301 -3.22 -7.71 11.68
CA ILE A 301 -2.43 -8.33 10.60
C ILE A 301 -2.66 -9.84 10.64
N HIS A 302 -2.85 -10.46 9.49
CA HIS A 302 -2.71 -11.90 9.39
C HIS A 302 -2.14 -12.32 8.04
N ASP A 303 -1.57 -13.52 8.02
CA ASP A 303 -1.11 -14.16 6.80
C ASP A 303 -2.29 -14.38 5.84
N PHE A 304 -2.09 -14.02 4.58
CA PHE A 304 -3.11 -14.15 3.56
C PHE A 304 -3.01 -15.52 2.91
N TYR A 305 -4.06 -16.35 2.98
CA TYR A 305 -4.07 -17.68 2.35
C TYR A 305 -5.26 -17.82 1.38
N PRO A 306 -5.20 -17.14 0.23
CA PRO A 306 -6.22 -17.25 -0.81
C PRO A 306 -6.18 -18.64 -1.46
N LYS A 307 -7.35 -19.24 -1.68
CA LYS A 307 -7.53 -20.57 -2.26
C LYS A 307 -8.47 -20.50 -3.47
N PRO A 308 -8.29 -21.39 -4.46
CA PRO A 308 -9.33 -21.60 -5.47
C PRO A 308 -10.57 -22.24 -4.83
N ALA A 309 -11.69 -22.12 -5.52
CA ALA A 309 -12.87 -22.92 -5.21
C ALA A 309 -12.73 -24.33 -5.80
N ASP A 310 -13.41 -25.30 -5.20
CA ASP A 310 -13.29 -26.69 -5.62
C ASP A 310 -13.87 -26.88 -7.03
N GLY A 311 -13.18 -27.68 -7.86
CA GLY A 311 -13.57 -27.92 -9.25
C GLY A 311 -13.43 -26.71 -10.20
N ARG A 312 -12.72 -25.66 -9.78
CA ARG A 312 -12.50 -24.43 -10.57
C ARG A 312 -11.10 -24.33 -11.15
N ASP A 313 -10.92 -23.35 -12.04
CA ASP A 313 -9.60 -23.05 -12.58
C ASP A 313 -8.69 -22.58 -11.43
N PRO A 314 -7.62 -23.34 -11.13
CA PRO A 314 -6.74 -23.04 -10.00
C PRO A 314 -5.98 -21.73 -10.16
N ALA A 315 -5.98 -21.13 -11.36
CA ALA A 315 -5.41 -19.81 -11.60
C ALA A 315 -6.13 -18.69 -10.84
N TYR A 316 -7.40 -18.87 -10.48
CA TYR A 316 -8.20 -17.86 -9.78
C TYR A 316 -8.44 -18.26 -8.33
N LYS A 317 -7.92 -17.48 -7.40
CA LYS A 317 -8.10 -17.72 -5.96
C LYS A 317 -9.28 -16.91 -5.47
N THR A 318 -10.44 -17.56 -5.37
CA THR A 318 -11.73 -16.88 -5.19
C THR A 318 -12.17 -16.69 -3.75
N ARG A 319 -11.46 -17.30 -2.79
CA ARG A 319 -11.79 -17.26 -1.37
C ARG A 319 -10.55 -17.14 -0.50
N ALA A 320 -10.71 -16.59 0.69
CA ALA A 320 -9.69 -16.61 1.74
C ALA A 320 -10.37 -16.57 3.11
N ARG A 321 -9.64 -16.96 4.16
CA ARG A 321 -10.10 -16.78 5.53
C ARG A 321 -9.73 -15.37 6.01
N ILE A 322 -10.71 -14.64 6.54
CA ILE A 322 -10.54 -13.29 7.09
C ILE A 322 -10.88 -13.30 8.57
N TYR A 323 -10.04 -12.67 9.37
CA TYR A 323 -10.26 -12.55 10.80
C TYR A 323 -11.32 -11.49 11.14
N ARG A 324 -12.35 -11.87 11.89
CA ARG A 324 -13.40 -10.99 12.42
C ARG A 324 -13.85 -11.47 13.79
N ASN A 325 -14.15 -10.55 14.71
CA ASN A 325 -14.78 -10.84 15.99
C ASN A 325 -14.16 -12.06 16.72
N GLY A 326 -12.83 -12.10 16.81
CA GLY A 326 -12.12 -13.18 17.51
C GLY A 326 -11.84 -14.45 16.69
N LYS A 327 -12.34 -14.59 15.45
CA LYS A 327 -12.28 -15.85 14.67
C LYS A 327 -12.05 -15.62 13.17
N PHE A 328 -11.53 -16.65 12.50
CA PHE A 328 -11.37 -16.63 11.03
C PHE A 328 -12.62 -17.19 10.34
N TYR A 329 -13.22 -16.40 9.45
CA TYR A 329 -14.35 -16.78 8.62
C TYR A 329 -13.95 -16.92 7.16
N GLU A 330 -14.53 -17.90 6.47
CA GLU A 330 -14.37 -18.00 5.04
C GLU A 330 -15.09 -16.84 4.34
N THR A 331 -14.36 -16.13 3.49
CA THR A 331 -14.83 -15.00 2.71
C THR A 331 -14.58 -15.25 1.23
N TRP A 332 -15.58 -14.96 0.42
CA TRP A 332 -15.62 -15.16 -1.02
C TRP A 332 -15.63 -13.83 -1.74
N VAL A 333 -14.95 -13.74 -2.88
CA VAL A 333 -15.06 -12.60 -3.77
C VAL A 333 -16.27 -12.81 -4.68
N ILE A 334 -17.26 -11.93 -4.57
CA ILE A 334 -18.38 -11.88 -5.53
C ILE A 334 -17.86 -11.30 -6.85
N PHE A 335 -17.17 -10.16 -6.75
CA PHE A 335 -16.64 -9.44 -7.89
C PHE A 335 -15.49 -8.52 -7.47
N THR A 336 -14.50 -8.38 -8.34
CA THR A 336 -13.53 -7.31 -8.33
C THR A 336 -13.32 -6.82 -9.75
N ASP A 337 -13.17 -5.51 -9.90
CA ASP A 337 -12.70 -4.90 -11.14
C ASP A 337 -11.18 -5.09 -11.33
N ARG A 338 -10.52 -5.71 -10.33
CA ARG A 338 -9.08 -5.94 -10.20
C ARG A 338 -8.28 -4.65 -10.13
N LYS A 339 -8.89 -3.54 -9.70
CA LYS A 339 -8.24 -2.24 -9.64
C LYS A 339 -8.69 -1.41 -8.44
N ARG A 340 -9.98 -1.04 -8.40
CA ARG A 340 -10.52 -0.06 -7.46
C ARG A 340 -11.62 -0.59 -6.58
N CYS A 341 -12.12 -1.80 -6.81
CA CYS A 341 -13.19 -2.32 -6.00
C CYS A 341 -13.13 -3.82 -5.80
N THR A 342 -13.62 -4.25 -4.65
CA THR A 342 -13.83 -5.66 -4.35
C THR A 342 -15.11 -5.79 -3.54
N ILE A 343 -15.96 -6.74 -3.94
CA ILE A 343 -17.19 -7.12 -3.26
C ILE A 343 -16.97 -8.48 -2.62
N LEU A 344 -17.18 -8.55 -1.30
CA LEU A 344 -16.92 -9.73 -0.50
C LEU A 344 -18.22 -10.27 0.10
N ARG A 345 -18.34 -11.60 0.16
CA ARG A 345 -19.38 -12.34 0.90
C ARG A 345 -18.72 -13.15 2.01
N THR A 346 -19.20 -13.02 3.24
CA THR A 346 -18.76 -13.82 4.39
C THR A 346 -19.93 -14.64 4.94
N PRO A 347 -20.26 -15.81 4.37
CA PRO A 347 -21.46 -16.57 4.73
C PRO A 347 -21.55 -16.91 6.23
N GLY A 348 -20.41 -17.34 6.81
CA GLY A 348 -20.33 -17.70 8.23
C GLY A 348 -20.45 -16.53 9.21
N TYR A 349 -20.53 -15.30 8.71
CA TYR A 349 -20.64 -14.09 9.52
C TYR A 349 -21.85 -13.27 9.04
N ASN A 350 -23.07 -13.69 9.43
CA ASN A 350 -24.34 -13.05 9.09
C ASN A 350 -24.62 -12.91 7.58
N ASP A 351 -24.08 -13.82 6.76
CA ASP A 351 -24.10 -13.68 5.30
C ASP A 351 -23.65 -12.28 4.82
N LEU A 352 -22.68 -11.70 5.53
CA LEU A 352 -22.24 -10.32 5.35
C LEU A 352 -21.75 -10.09 3.91
N CYS A 353 -22.32 -9.10 3.25
CA CYS A 353 -21.86 -8.60 1.97
C CYS A 353 -21.35 -7.15 2.09
N GLU A 354 -20.13 -6.93 1.61
CA GLU A 354 -19.44 -5.65 1.71
C GLU A 354 -18.85 -5.24 0.36
N LEU A 355 -18.94 -3.94 0.05
CA LEU A 355 -18.24 -3.31 -1.06
C LEU A 355 -17.10 -2.47 -0.50
N PHE A 356 -15.89 -2.76 -0.95
CA PHE A 356 -14.71 -1.97 -0.68
C PHE A 356 -14.25 -1.25 -1.93
N THR A 357 -13.77 -0.01 -1.79
CA THR A 357 -13.22 0.78 -2.91
C THR A 357 -11.91 1.48 -2.58
N ALA A 358 -11.11 1.69 -3.62
CA ALA A 358 -9.95 2.57 -3.65
C ALA A 358 -10.35 3.99 -4.09
N GLY A 359 -9.74 5.02 -3.51
CA GLY A 359 -9.94 6.42 -3.93
C GLY A 359 -11.36 6.96 -3.69
N HIS A 360 -11.94 7.67 -4.66
CA HIS A 360 -13.22 8.37 -4.50
C HIS A 360 -14.39 7.44 -4.15
N ARG A 361 -15.06 7.77 -3.03
CA ARG A 361 -16.05 6.92 -2.31
C ARG A 361 -17.51 7.18 -2.72
N THR A 362 -17.74 7.95 -3.78
CA THR A 362 -19.09 8.34 -4.23
C THR A 362 -19.49 7.57 -5.48
N SER A 363 -20.76 7.15 -5.56
CA SER A 363 -21.36 6.46 -6.71
C SER A 363 -21.45 7.31 -8.00
N GLY A 364 -20.83 8.49 -8.03
CA GLY A 364 -20.96 9.51 -9.10
C GLY A 364 -19.89 9.45 -10.20
N SER A 365 -18.79 8.72 -10.04
CA SER A 365 -17.79 8.58 -11.10
C SER A 365 -17.02 7.24 -11.03
N LEU A 366 -16.75 6.67 -12.21
CA LEU A 366 -15.85 5.56 -12.57
C LEU A 366 -16.08 4.16 -11.95
N ASN A 367 -16.65 4.02 -10.76
CA ASN A 367 -16.89 2.71 -10.10
C ASN A 367 -18.33 2.16 -10.24
N ASN A 368 -19.10 2.64 -11.22
CA ASN A 368 -20.54 2.32 -11.35
C ASN A 368 -20.83 0.80 -11.42
N TYR A 369 -19.94 0.01 -12.03
CA TYR A 369 -20.12 -1.44 -12.12
C TYR A 369 -20.12 -2.13 -10.76
N CYS A 370 -19.25 -1.73 -9.83
CA CYS A 370 -19.17 -2.36 -8.51
C CYS A 370 -20.42 -2.07 -7.68
N PHE A 371 -20.93 -0.84 -7.76
CA PHE A 371 -22.17 -0.45 -7.11
C PHE A 371 -23.38 -1.19 -7.70
N PHE A 372 -23.42 -1.32 -9.02
CA PHE A 372 -24.47 -2.07 -9.72
C PHE A 372 -24.44 -3.56 -9.34
N ILE A 373 -23.26 -4.18 -9.42
CA ILE A 373 -23.05 -5.60 -9.08
C ILE A 373 -23.36 -5.86 -7.60
N TYR A 374 -22.97 -4.95 -6.71
CA TYR A 374 -23.36 -5.03 -5.30
C TYR A 374 -24.88 -5.05 -5.16
N THR A 375 -25.59 -4.14 -5.83
CA THR A 375 -27.06 -4.08 -5.77
C THR A 375 -27.69 -5.36 -6.32
N MET A 376 -27.12 -5.96 -7.36
CA MET A 376 -27.60 -7.23 -7.93
C MET A 376 -27.48 -8.41 -6.95
N TYR A 377 -26.32 -8.59 -6.31
CA TYR A 377 -26.05 -9.78 -5.49
C TYR A 377 -26.35 -9.58 -4.01
N CYS A 378 -26.21 -8.36 -3.51
CA CYS A 378 -26.26 -8.01 -2.09
C CYS A 378 -27.44 -7.13 -1.71
N LYS A 379 -28.22 -6.68 -2.70
CA LYS A 379 -29.39 -5.80 -2.53
C LYS A 379 -29.00 -4.43 -1.99
N GLU A 380 -29.96 -3.71 -1.40
CA GLU A 380 -29.71 -2.42 -0.78
C GLU A 380 -28.82 -2.58 0.46
N PRO A 381 -27.73 -1.79 0.60
CA PRO A 381 -26.88 -1.88 1.75
C PRO A 381 -27.58 -1.36 3.00
N ALA A 382 -27.42 -2.07 4.12
CA ALA A 382 -27.92 -1.63 5.41
C ALA A 382 -27.17 -0.39 5.93
N LYS A 383 -25.90 -0.22 5.55
CA LYS A 383 -25.10 0.95 5.91
C LYS A 383 -24.19 1.40 4.79
N LYS A 384 -24.09 2.73 4.64
CA LYS A 384 -23.23 3.41 3.67
C LYS A 384 -22.21 4.27 4.40
N PHE A 385 -20.98 4.25 3.91
CA PHE A 385 -19.85 5.01 4.43
C PHE A 385 -19.34 5.92 3.32
N THR A 386 -19.30 7.20 3.61
CA THR A 386 -18.78 8.24 2.71
C THR A 386 -17.36 8.64 3.06
N SER A 387 -16.93 8.34 4.29
CA SER A 387 -15.57 8.57 4.76
C SER A 387 -15.03 7.42 5.62
N LEU A 388 -13.70 7.32 5.73
CA LEU A 388 -13.09 6.43 6.73
C LEU A 388 -13.57 6.77 8.14
N GLY A 389 -13.75 8.05 8.45
CA GLY A 389 -14.27 8.54 9.74
C GLY A 389 -15.71 8.08 10.04
N ASP A 390 -16.50 7.77 9.01
CA ASP A 390 -17.85 7.22 9.18
C ASP A 390 -17.77 5.79 9.73
N CYS A 391 -16.76 5.02 9.30
CA CYS A 391 -16.53 3.64 9.71
C CYS A 391 -15.67 3.54 10.97
N TRP A 392 -14.55 4.25 11.01
CA TRP A 392 -13.57 4.29 12.09
C TRP A 392 -13.47 5.72 12.64
N PRO A 393 -14.19 6.05 13.74
CA PRO A 393 -14.31 7.41 14.27
C PRO A 393 -13.01 8.19 14.51
N PRO A 394 -11.85 7.57 14.85
CA PRO A 394 -10.60 8.32 14.97
C PRO A 394 -10.13 9.02 13.69
N ALA A 395 -10.59 8.58 12.51
CA ALA A 395 -10.34 9.27 11.23
C ALA A 395 -11.39 10.36 10.92
N ARG A 396 -12.30 10.69 11.86
CA ARG A 396 -13.20 11.83 11.67
C ARG A 396 -12.39 13.11 11.75
N GLN A 397 -12.31 13.80 10.62
CA GLN A 397 -11.85 15.18 10.58
C GLN A 397 -12.78 16.04 11.44
N PRO A 398 -12.25 16.94 12.30
CA PRO A 398 -13.10 17.92 12.96
C PRO A 398 -13.84 18.72 11.89
N ASN A 399 -15.16 18.86 12.04
CA ASN A 399 -15.98 19.56 11.05
C ASN A 399 -15.38 20.95 10.73
N PRO A 400 -15.37 21.35 9.44
CA PRO A 400 -14.85 22.65 9.02
C PRO A 400 -15.61 23.84 9.62
#